data_AF-A0A100WNP0-F1
#
_entry.id   AF-A0A100WNP0-F1
#
_cell.length_a   1.000
_cell.length_b   1.000
_cell.length_c   1.000
_cell.angle_alpha   90.00
_cell.angle_beta   90.00
_cell.angle_gamma   90.00
#
_symmetry.space_group_name_H-M   'P 1'
#
loop_
_entity.id
_entity.type
_entity.pdbx_description
1 polymer ?
#
loop_
_entity_poly.entity_id
_entity_poly.type
_entity_poly.pdbx_seq_one_letter_code
_entity_poly.pdbx_strand_id
1 'polypeptide(L)' 'MFAEDALQKWWAARSDEQRQQLKRAAESARPDADTAKLLGDTSCPVGLIGSKWETETEWGWTLSPDLRAFISEQ' A
#
# COMPACT_ATOMS: atom_id res chain seq x y z
N MET A 1 8.87 -16.34 4.11
CA MET A 1 9.48 -15.09 4.62
C MET A 1 10.18 -14.25 3.54
N PHE A 2 9.92 -14.45 2.24
CA PHE A 2 10.59 -13.71 1.15
C PHE A 2 10.04 -12.28 0.92
N ALA A 3 8.87 -11.96 1.51
CA ALA A 3 8.21 -10.67 1.30
C ALA A 3 8.79 -9.54 2.16
N GLU A 4 9.27 -9.81 3.37
CA GLU A 4 9.76 -8.78 4.31
C GLU A 4 11.01 -8.04 3.81
N ASP A 5 12.03 -8.75 3.32
CA ASP A 5 13.26 -8.12 2.79
C ASP A 5 12.98 -7.27 1.55
N ALA A 6 12.12 -7.78 0.65
CA ALA A 6 11.68 -7.03 -0.52
C ALA A 6 10.90 -5.77 -0.13
N LEU A 7 10.04 -5.88 0.89
CA LEU A 7 9.23 -4.77 1.39
C LEU A 7 10.09 -3.71 2.12
N GLN A 8 11.08 -4.14 2.91
CA GLN A 8 12.06 -3.23 3.52
C GLN A 8 12.88 -2.49 2.47
N LYS A 9 13.38 -3.17 1.44
CA LYS A 9 14.12 -2.53 0.35
C LYS A 9 13.24 -1.56 -0.44
N TRP A 10 12.01 -1.95 -0.71
CA TRP A 10 11.02 -1.08 -1.36
C TRP A 10 10.76 0.18 -0.53
N TRP A 11 10.53 0.04 0.77
CA TRP A 11 10.31 1.15 1.71
C TRP A 11 11.53 2.07 1.84
N ALA A 12 12.73 1.48 1.93
CA ALA A 12 14.00 2.21 1.96
C ALA A 12 14.21 3.06 0.69
N ALA A 13 13.77 2.56 -0.47
CA ALA A 13 13.83 3.28 -1.75
C ALA A 13 12.77 4.38 -1.91
N ARG A 14 11.81 4.52 -0.98
CA ARG A 14 10.80 5.60 -1.01
C ARG A 14 11.32 6.89 -0.39
N SER A 15 10.92 8.01 -0.96
CA SER A 15 11.14 9.35 -0.39
C SER A 15 10.29 9.57 0.86
N ASP A 16 10.68 10.53 1.71
CA ASP A 16 9.94 10.87 2.93
C ASP A 16 8.47 11.22 2.65
N GLU A 17 8.23 12.02 1.61
CA GLU A 17 6.87 12.39 1.17
C GLU A 17 6.02 11.16 0.79
N GLN A 18 6.60 10.21 0.05
CA GLN A 18 5.94 8.96 -0.33
C GLN A 18 5.63 8.10 0.90
N ARG A 19 6.55 8.04 1.87
CA ARG A 19 6.32 7.33 3.15
C ARG A 19 5.21 7.98 3.96
N GLN A 20 5.15 9.30 4.03
CA GLN A 20 4.05 10.00 4.72
C GLN A 20 2.71 9.78 4.05
N GLN A 21 2.67 9.73 2.71
CA GLN A 21 1.45 9.38 1.97
C GLN A 21 1.00 7.95 2.28
N LEU A 22 1.93 6.98 2.29
CA LEU A 22 1.65 5.59 2.65
C LEU A 22 1.19 5.42 4.10
N LYS A 23 1.80 6.15 5.05
CA LYS A 23 1.37 6.16 6.46
C LYS A 23 -0.06 6.66 6.61
N ARG A 24 -0.42 7.78 5.97
CA ARG A 24 -1.80 8.31 5.98
C ARG A 24 -2.81 7.30 5.39
N ALA A 25 -2.47 6.68 4.26
CA ALA A 25 -3.31 5.65 3.67
C ALA A 25 -3.45 4.40 4.56
N ALA A 26 -2.38 4.01 5.26
CA ALA A 26 -2.40 2.92 6.22
C ALA A 26 -3.30 3.24 7.43
N GLU A 27 -3.35 4.49 7.90
CA GLU A 27 -4.28 4.89 8.96
C GLU A 27 -5.74 4.79 8.50
N SER A 28 -6.06 5.30 7.32
CA SER A 28 -7.42 5.30 6.76
C SER A 28 -7.87 3.97 6.18
N ALA A 29 -6.99 2.96 6.09
CA ALA A 29 -7.22 1.64 5.46
C ALA A 29 -7.63 1.68 3.97
N ARG A 30 -7.77 2.87 3.40
CA ARG A 30 -8.16 3.13 2.03
C ARG A 30 -7.07 3.99 1.38
N PRO A 31 -6.32 3.45 0.41
CA PRO A 31 -5.43 4.24 -0.41
C PRO A 31 -6.24 5.12 -1.36
N ASP A 32 -5.94 6.42 -1.39
CA ASP A 32 -6.39 7.31 -2.45
C ASP A 32 -5.80 6.89 -3.81
N ALA A 33 -6.37 7.43 -4.89
CA ALA A 33 -5.91 7.13 -6.26
C ALA A 33 -4.41 7.39 -6.47
N ASP A 34 -3.86 8.42 -5.81
CA ASP A 34 -2.42 8.72 -5.88
C ASP A 34 -1.58 7.66 -5.15
N THR A 35 -2.02 7.19 -3.98
CA THR A 35 -1.38 6.08 -3.26
C THR A 35 -1.47 4.77 -4.04
N ALA A 36 -2.61 4.49 -4.67
CA ALA A 36 -2.76 3.32 -5.51
C ALA A 36 -1.81 3.36 -6.72
N LYS A 37 -1.70 4.53 -7.36
CA LYS A 37 -0.75 4.78 -8.44
C LYS A 37 0.70 4.62 -7.99
N LEU A 38 1.06 5.17 -6.83
CA LEU A 38 2.38 5.02 -6.23
C LEU A 38 2.74 3.55 -6.00
N LEU A 39 1.82 2.75 -5.45
CA LEU A 39 2.06 1.32 -5.21
C LEU A 39 2.26 0.54 -6.50
N GLY A 40 1.51 0.88 -7.56
CA GLY A 40 1.68 0.31 -8.89
C GLY A 40 3.00 0.72 -9.55
N ASP A 41 3.31 2.01 -9.57
CA ASP A 41 4.52 2.58 -10.19
C ASP A 41 5.80 2.04 -9.53
N THR A 42 5.76 1.85 -8.21
CA THR A 42 6.90 1.39 -7.43
C THR A 42 6.99 -0.13 -7.33
N SER A 43 6.10 -0.87 -8.01
CA SER A 43 6.01 -2.33 -7.98
C SER A 43 6.06 -2.89 -6.55
N CYS A 44 5.15 -2.41 -5.70
CA CYS A 44 5.12 -2.83 -4.30
C CYS A 44 5.00 -4.37 -4.19
N PRO A 45 5.90 -5.04 -3.45
CA PRO A 45 5.91 -6.50 -3.36
C PRO A 45 4.69 -7.05 -2.62
N VAL A 46 4.07 -6.25 -1.76
CA VAL A 46 2.79 -6.55 -1.13
C VAL A 46 1.74 -5.73 -1.85
N GLY A 47 1.09 -6.35 -2.84
CA GLY A 47 0.15 -5.67 -3.74
C GLY A 47 -1.05 -5.05 -3.02
N LEU A 48 -1.77 -4.19 -3.74
CA LEU A 48 -3.09 -3.73 -3.35
C LEU A 48 -4.08 -4.91 -3.40
N ILE A 49 -4.95 -5.00 -2.40
CA ILE A 49 -6.10 -5.90 -2.47
C ILE A 49 -7.20 -5.13 -3.18
N GLY A 50 -7.43 -5.46 -4.44
CA GLY A 50 -8.63 -5.00 -5.16
C GLY A 50 -9.82 -5.83 -4.71
N SER A 51 -10.69 -5.27 -3.87
CA SER A 51 -11.98 -5.87 -3.58
C SER A 51 -13.02 -5.27 -4.51
N LYS A 52 -13.52 -6.05 -5.48
CA LYS A 52 -14.73 -5.69 -6.23
C LYS A 52 -15.90 -6.49 -5.68
N TRP A 53 -16.65 -5.88 -4.76
CA TRP A 53 -17.93 -6.44 -4.32
C TRP A 53 -18.98 -6.21 -5.41
N GLU A 54 -19.91 -7.16 -5.62
CA GLU A 54 -20.92 -7.11 -6.69
C GLU A 54 -21.78 -5.83 -6.71
N THR A 55 -21.84 -5.12 -5.59
CA THR A 55 -22.60 -3.88 -5.40
C THR A 55 -21.79 -2.59 -5.56
N GLU A 56 -20.47 -2.65 -5.76
CA GLU A 56 -19.63 -1.45 -5.95
C GLU A 56 -19.36 -1.18 -7.43
N THR A 57 -19.76 0.02 -7.88
CA THR A 57 -19.55 0.52 -9.25
C THR A 57 -18.07 0.71 -9.59
N GLU A 58 -17.22 0.85 -8.57
CA GLU A 58 -15.80 1.17 -8.69
C GLU A 58 -14.96 0.13 -7.91
N TRP A 59 -13.75 -0.18 -8.38
CA TRP A 59 -12.84 -1.05 -7.64
C TRP A 59 -12.43 -0.39 -6.33
N GLY A 60 -12.87 -0.96 -5.21
CA GLY A 60 -12.40 -0.59 -3.88
C GLY A 60 -10.99 -1.14 -3.66
N TRP A 61 -9.98 -0.30 -3.81
CA TRP A 61 -8.63 -0.65 -3.43
C TRP A 61 -8.52 -0.55 -1.91
N THR A 62 -8.02 -1.61 -1.26
CA THR A 62 -7.63 -1.59 0.14
C THR A 62 -6.18 -2.02 0.28
N LEU A 63 -5.49 -1.44 1.25
CA LEU A 63 -4.14 -1.88 1.58
C LEU A 63 -4.20 -3.29 2.17
N SER A 64 -3.28 -4.14 1.74
CA SER A 64 -3.09 -5.45 2.37
C SER A 64 -2.82 -5.29 3.87
N PRO A 65 -3.38 -6.14 4.74
CA PRO A 65 -3.14 -6.06 6.19
C PRO A 65 -1.65 -6.21 6.54
N ASP A 66 -0.91 -7.03 5.80
CA ASP A 66 0.56 -7.17 5.91
C ASP A 66 1.29 -5.86 5.64
N LEU A 67 0.94 -5.17 4.55
CA LEU A 67 1.51 -3.87 4.18
C LEU A 67 1.18 -2.81 5.24
N ARG A 68 -0.04 -2.85 5.76
CA ARG A 68 -0.51 -1.93 6.78
C ARG A 68 0.25 -2.14 8.10
N ALA A 69 0.39 -3.39 8.54
CA ALA A 69 1.17 -3.75 9.72
C ALA A 69 2.62 -3.28 9.57
N PHE A 70 3.25 -3.59 8.43
CA PHE A 70 4.62 -3.14 8.14
C PHE A 70 4.77 -1.61 8.19
N ILE A 71 3.87 -0.86 7.54
CA ILE A 71 3.93 0.61 7.53
C ILE A 71 3.73 1.19 8.95
N SER A 72 2.87 0.57 9.76
CA SER A 72 2.63 0.98 11.15
C SER A 72 3.81 0.67 12.08
N GLU A 73 4.69 -0.26 11.73
CA GLU A 73 5.91 -0.58 12.50
C GLU A 73 7.12 0.30 12.12
N GLN A 74 7.00 1.16 11.09
CA GLN A 74 8.03 2.11 10.63
C GLN A 74 7.75 3.54 11.11
#